data_AF-A0A7W0EVJ2-F1
#
_entry.id   AF-A0A7W0EVJ2-F1
#
_cell.length_a   1.000
_cell.length_b   1.000
_cell.length_c   1.000
_cell.angle_alpha   90.00
_cell.angle_beta   90.00
_cell.angle_gamma   90.00
#
_symmetry.space_group_name_H-M   'P 1'
#
loop_
_entity.id
_entity.type
_entity.pdbx_description
1 polymer ?
#
loop_
_entity_poly.entity_id
_entity_poly.type
_entity_poly.pdbx_seq_one_letter_code
_entity_poly.pdbx_strand_id
1 'polypeptide(L)' 'MIPLNIQDTNDEIFARIAKAVSKKYGCTLEIDFQNGNHMVKFIGDEHYKPCIAEELSHIFGVKLPAAMQGIT' A
#
# COMPACT_ATOMS: atom_id res chain seq x y z
N MET A 1 -1.62 -4.38 21.26
CA MET A 1 -1.00 -4.94 20.04
C MET A 1 -2.06 -5.81 19.40
N ILE A 2 -2.53 -5.46 18.20
CA ILE A 2 -3.60 -6.20 17.51
C ILE A 2 -2.92 -7.18 16.55
N PRO A 3 -3.12 -8.49 16.68
CA PRO A 3 -2.56 -9.45 15.73
C PRO A 3 -3.29 -9.32 14.39
N LEU A 4 -2.56 -9.07 13.31
CA LEU A 4 -3.09 -9.01 11.95
C LEU A 4 -2.70 -10.30 11.22
N ASN A 5 -3.70 -11.09 10.84
CA ASN A 5 -3.54 -12.26 10.01
C ASN A 5 -3.73 -11.83 8.54
N ILE A 6 -2.67 -11.89 7.73
CA ILE A 6 -2.62 -11.29 6.38
C ILE A 6 -3.62 -11.92 5.41
N GLN A 7 -4.03 -13.16 5.64
CA GLN A 7 -5.08 -13.83 4.84
C GLN A 7 -6.49 -13.26 5.07
N ASP A 8 -6.71 -12.56 6.20
CA ASP A 8 -7.96 -11.90 6.58
C ASP A 8 -7.76 -10.39 6.85
N THR A 9 -6.61 -9.81 6.45
CA THR A 9 -6.38 -8.37 6.64
C THR A 9 -7.36 -7.64 5.74
N ASN A 10 -8.44 -7.16 6.36
CA ASN A 10 -9.46 -6.32 5.76
C ASN A 10 -8.77 -5.28 4.86
N ASP A 11 -9.02 -5.32 3.54
CA ASP A 11 -8.35 -4.47 2.55
C ASP A 11 -8.42 -2.98 2.94
N GLU A 12 -9.43 -2.61 3.72
CA GLU A 12 -9.59 -1.30 4.35
C GLU A 12 -8.45 -0.94 5.32
N ILE A 13 -7.99 -1.89 6.15
CA ILE A 13 -6.86 -1.70 7.08
C ILE A 13 -5.56 -1.53 6.27
N PHE A 14 -5.36 -2.37 5.25
CA PHE A 14 -4.21 -2.22 4.35
C PHE A 14 -4.21 -0.83 3.69
N ALA A 15 -5.36 -0.41 3.15
CA ALA A 15 -5.53 0.90 2.52
C ALA A 15 -5.24 2.06 3.47
N ARG A 16 -5.70 1.99 4.73
CA ARG A 16 -5.43 3.01 5.75
C ARG A 16 -3.93 3.10 6.06
N ILE A 17 -3.25 1.97 6.19
CA ILE A 17 -1.81 1.92 6.46
C ILE A 17 -1.03 2.43 5.24
N ALA A 18 -1.35 1.97 4.02
CA ALA A 18 -0.72 2.43 2.78
C ALA A 18 -0.88 3.94 2.58
N LYS A 19 -2.07 4.49 2.88
CA LYS A 19 -2.31 5.94 2.85
C LYS A 19 -1.48 6.69 3.89
N ALA A 20 -1.27 6.13 5.08
CA ALA A 20 -0.43 6.74 6.10
C ALA A 20 1.06 6.72 5.73
N VAL A 21 1.55 5.60 5.17
CA VAL A 21 2.93 5.48 4.70
C VAL A 21 3.20 6.44 3.55
N SER A 22 2.35 6.49 2.53
CA SER A 22 2.54 7.39 1.39
C SER A 22 2.63 8.87 1.78
N LYS A 23 1.88 9.30 2.81
CA LYS A 23 1.97 10.67 3.36
C LYS A 23 3.35 11.04 3.90
N LYS A 24 4.15 10.07 4.39
CA LYS A 24 5.52 10.33 4.85
C LYS A 24 6.44 10.81 3.72
N TYR A 25 6.14 10.40 2.50
CA TYR A 25 6.89 10.74 1.29
C TYR A 25 6.26 11.90 0.51
N GLY A 26 5.35 12.67 1.14
CA GLY A 26 4.59 13.72 0.44
C GLY A 26 3.63 13.19 -0.64
N CYS A 27 3.35 11.88 -0.65
CA CYS A 27 2.45 11.23 -1.58
C CYS A 27 1.08 10.93 -0.93
N THR A 28 0.11 10.49 -1.71
CA THR A 28 -1.20 10.05 -1.24
C THR A 28 -1.69 8.88 -2.08
N LEU A 29 -2.41 7.97 -1.44
CA LEU A 29 -3.18 6.91 -2.08
C LEU A 29 -4.67 7.19 -1.88
N GLU A 30 -5.40 7.26 -2.99
CA GLU A 30 -6.86 7.21 -3.01
C GLU A 30 -7.28 5.79 -3.37
N ILE A 31 -8.10 5.19 -2.51
CA ILE A 31 -8.53 3.80 -2.66
C ILE A 31 -10.05 3.82 -2.57
N ASP A 32 -10.70 3.40 -3.66
CA ASP A 32 -12.14 3.24 -3.74
C ASP A 32 -12.48 1.75 -3.64
N PHE A 33 -13.43 1.43 -2.77
CA PHE A 33 -13.93 0.09 -2.48
C PHE A 33 -15.31 -0.19 -3.07
N GLN A 34 -15.84 0.70 -3.93
CA GLN A 34 -17.16 0.53 -4.52
C GLN A 34 -17.25 -0.72 -5.43
N ASN A 35 -18.35 -1.47 -5.27
CA ASN A 35 -18.77 -2.59 -6.14
C ASN A 35 -17.75 -3.73 -6.32
N GLY A 36 -16.91 -3.99 -5.32
CA GLY A 36 -15.92 -5.08 -5.38
C GLY A 36 -14.80 -4.83 -6.40
N ASN A 37 -14.69 -3.61 -6.93
CA ASN A 37 -13.63 -3.20 -7.82
C ASN A 37 -12.73 -2.23 -7.06
N HIS A 38 -11.51 -2.66 -6.73
CA HIS A 38 -10.58 -1.86 -5.94
C HIS A 38 -9.81 -0.91 -6.86
N MET A 39 -10.26 0.33 -6.98
CA MET A 39 -9.51 1.34 -7.72
C MET A 39 -8.49 2.00 -6.79
N VAL A 40 -7.21 1.83 -7.09
CA VAL A 40 -6.11 2.47 -6.37
C VAL A 40 -5.49 3.54 -7.25
N LYS A 41 -5.53 4.79 -6.80
CA LYS A 41 -4.89 5.93 -7.47
C LYS A 41 -3.77 6.48 -6.60
N PHE A 42 -2.56 6.48 -7.15
CA PHE A 42 -1.40 7.11 -6.56
C PHE A 42 -1.31 8.58 -6.99
N ILE A 43 -1.10 9.47 -6.03
CA ILE A 43 -0.95 10.91 -6.25
C ILE A 43 0.35 11.34 -5.57
N GLY A 44 1.30 11.82 -6.36
CA GLY A 44 2.63 12.21 -5.88
C GLY A 44 3.70 11.88 -6.90
N ASP A 45 4.96 12.01 -6.49
CA ASP A 45 6.10 11.65 -7.33
C ASP A 45 6.25 10.12 -7.39
N GLU A 46 6.23 9.57 -8.61
CA GLU A 46 6.36 8.12 -8.82
C GLU A 46 7.71 7.56 -8.34
N HIS A 47 8.73 8.41 -8.19
CA HIS A 47 10.03 8.04 -7.63
C HIS A 47 9.92 7.40 -6.25
N TYR A 48 8.90 7.77 -5.45
CA TYR A 48 8.72 7.24 -4.10
C TYR A 48 7.92 5.93 -4.03
N LYS A 49 7.34 5.45 -5.14
CA LYS A 49 6.59 4.18 -5.15
C LYS A 49 7.41 2.99 -4.61
N PRO A 50 8.69 2.79 -5.01
CA PRO A 50 9.50 1.70 -4.48
C PRO A 50 9.76 1.82 -2.97
N CYS A 51 10.04 3.03 -2.47
CA CYS A 51 10.26 3.28 -1.04
C CYS A 51 9.00 2.97 -0.22
N ILE A 52 7.83 3.41 -0.70
CA ILE A 52 6.53 3.13 -0.06
C ILE A 52 6.25 1.62 -0.06
N ALA A 53 6.53 0.93 -1.18
CA ALA A 53 6.34 -0.51 -1.28
C ALA A 53 7.28 -1.28 -0.33
N GLU A 54 8.55 -0.90 -0.24
CA GLU A 54 9.50 -1.51 0.68
C GLU A 54 9.07 -1.34 2.14
N GLU A 55 8.65 -0.13 2.52
CA GLU A 55 8.18 0.13 3.88
C GLU A 55 6.90 -0.65 4.21
N LEU A 56 5.94 -0.75 3.26
CA LEU A 56 4.76 -1.60 3.43
C LEU A 56 5.14 -3.07 3.55
N SER A 57 6.09 -3.55 2.76
CA SER A 57 6.61 -4.92 2.86
C SER A 57 7.16 -5.21 4.26
N HIS A 58 7.91 -4.25 4.80
CA HIS A 58 8.49 -4.35 6.14
C HIS A 58 7.42 -4.32 7.23
N ILE A 59 6.42 -3.44 7.14
CA ILE A 59 5.31 -3.33 8.10
C ILE A 59 4.48 -4.62 8.15
N PHE A 60 4.14 -5.17 7.00
CA PHE A 60 3.29 -6.36 6.92
C PHE A 60 4.09 -7.66 6.97
N GLY A 61 5.43 -7.62 7.03
CA GLY A 61 6.26 -8.83 7.04
C GLY A 61 6.10 -9.70 5.79
N VAL A 62 5.65 -9.12 4.68
CA VAL A 62 5.44 -9.80 3.40
C VAL A 62 6.37 -9.22 2.36
N LYS A 63 7.03 -10.09 1.61
CA LYS A 63 7.76 -9.71 0.39
C LYS A 63 6.73 -9.30 -0.66
N LEU A 64 6.63 -8.01 -0.98
CA LEU A 64 5.73 -7.59 -2.06
C LEU A 64 6.20 -8.17 -3.41
N PRO A 65 5.26 -8.60 -4.27
CA PRO A 65 5.59 -9.14 -5.59
C PRO A 65 6.32 -8.10 -6.44
N ALA A 66 7.22 -8.57 -7.30
CA ALA A 66 8.08 -7.74 -8.16
C ALA A 66 7.30 -6.74 -9.07
N ALA A 67 6.01 -6.97 -9.32
CA ALA A 67 5.14 -6.06 -10.07
C ALA A 67 4.98 -4.67 -9.42
N MET A 68 5.26 -4.54 -8.12
CA MET A 68 5.27 -3.27 -7.39
C MET A 68 6.65 -2.60 -7.35
N GLN A 69 7.69 -3.24 -7.90
CA GLN A 69 9.08 -2.77 -7.84
C GLN A 69 9.51 -1.95 -9.06
N GLY A 70 8.63 -1.70 -10.04
CA GLY A 70 8.91 -0.76 -11.13
C GLY A 70 10.18 -1.07 -11.93
N ILE A 71 10.37 -2.34 -12.33
CA ILE A 71 11.42 -2.72 -13.28
C ILE A 71 10.79 -3.54 -14.42
N THR A 72 10.20 -2.84 -15.38
CA THR A 72 10.53 -2.79 -16.83
C THR A 72 9.37 -2.09 -17.54
#